data_AF-A0A1D8FZC2-F1
#
_entry.id   AF-A0A1D8FZC2-F1
#
_cell.length_a   1.000
_cell.length_b   1.000
_cell.length_c   1.000
_cell.angle_alpha   90.00
_cell.angle_beta   90.00
_cell.angle_gamma   90.00
#
_symmetry.space_group_name_H-M   'P 1'
#
loop_
_entity.id
_entity.type
_entity.pdbx_description
1 polymer ?
#
loop_
_entity_poly.entity_id
_entity_poly.type
_entity_poly.pdbx_seq_one_letter_code
_entity_poly.pdbx_strand_id
1 'polypeptide(L)'
;MTDRPPQRNPNRQLAALIAEAGFSNAGLARRVDQLGLEHGLDLRYDKTSVTRWLRGQQPRGTTPALIAEVFTRRLGRRLSAQDLGLDACAPVYAGLEFAATPEEAVDIVSGLWRKDSGSHTELRKIAFTPAGLVVPSRDWLIGRADEHVGRGERADAAPPAPGAPLAPGRVPAQGRPPGLGGPGGGGLGGPGAGRAAGPHRVGPGGGPGGPGGLPGGPGGSGGSGGLPGVPGGTPAAGGYPQAGTAGRTVPAARSGHHGPAAPDPAGDPAPASRRRGGESGPGMRVTAGDIAALRSVGELFRTLDHAYGGGHARQALVRYLEHEAEPMLRGSYGEVIGRRLFGAVADLTRLAGWTSYDIGAHGLAQRYFVQALRLSQAAGDRAYGSYVLVTMSRQAVYLGHGREAVQLARVAQQGAGQAAPQAVQALLHAVEARGHAVLGEGRACASSLVRAERALEATRPGEEVPPWARAFGEAQLADEAAHCHRDLQQHRAAAQYAERALRLYPPGHARSRAFCKAVLATARLALGELEQACVLGAEAARQAADMRSARADEYVRDFERRLEAHRDAVPVRTYRERVAALD
;
A
#
# COMPACT_ATOMS: atom_id res chain seq x y z
N MET A 1 16.52 -34.36 34.60
CA MET A 1 17.41 -33.18 34.71
C MET A 1 16.69 -32.02 34.05
N THR A 2 16.29 -31.03 34.86
CA THR A 2 15.63 -29.81 34.40
C THR A 2 16.62 -28.95 33.64
N ASP A 3 16.37 -28.76 32.35
CA ASP A 3 17.21 -27.97 31.46
C ASP A 3 17.21 -26.51 31.93
N ARG A 4 18.38 -26.03 32.35
CA ARG A 4 18.54 -24.69 32.94
C ARG A 4 18.40 -23.68 31.79
N PRO A 5 17.45 -22.72 31.85
CA PRO A 5 17.30 -21.76 30.76
C PRO A 5 18.62 -21.02 30.52
N PRO A 6 18.96 -20.72 29.25
CA PRO A 6 20.25 -20.14 28.90
C PRO A 6 20.51 -18.87 29.71
N GLN A 7 21.69 -18.80 30.31
CA GLN A 7 22.11 -17.71 31.19
C GLN A 7 22.20 -16.43 30.35
N ARG A 8 21.20 -15.55 30.46
CA ARG A 8 21.14 -14.30 29.68
C ARG A 8 22.09 -13.27 30.28
N ASN A 9 23.02 -12.77 29.47
CA ASN A 9 23.93 -11.71 29.88
C ASN A 9 23.17 -10.39 30.08
N PRO A 10 23.40 -9.66 31.19
CA PRO A 10 22.80 -8.35 31.40
C PRO A 10 23.19 -7.35 30.31
N ASN A 11 22.22 -6.60 29.79
CA ASN A 11 22.45 -5.59 28.76
C ASN A 11 23.00 -4.30 29.39
N ARG A 12 24.34 -4.23 29.47
CA ARG A 12 25.06 -3.07 30.05
C ARG A 12 24.96 -1.81 29.19
N GLN A 13 24.82 -1.95 27.86
CA GLN A 13 24.72 -0.82 26.94
C GLN A 13 23.39 -0.07 27.14
N LEU A 14 22.27 -0.80 27.19
CA LEU A 14 20.97 -0.22 27.51
C LEU A 14 20.96 0.43 28.91
N ALA A 15 21.60 -0.20 29.90
CA ALA A 15 21.70 0.36 31.25
C ALA A 15 22.42 1.72 31.27
N ALA A 16 23.54 1.83 30.55
CA ALA A 16 24.32 3.06 30.44
C ALA A 16 23.50 4.18 29.77
N LEU A 17 22.82 3.88 28.66
CA LEU A 17 22.00 4.84 27.95
C LEU A 17 20.77 5.30 28.76
N ILE A 18 20.12 4.39 29.53
CA ILE A 18 19.04 4.76 30.46
C ILE A 18 19.53 5.80 31.47
N ALA A 19 20.71 5.59 32.04
CA ALA A 19 21.32 6.52 32.99
C ALA A 19 21.66 7.87 32.34
N GLU A 20 22.30 7.86 31.16
CA GLU A 20 22.65 9.06 30.39
C GLU A 20 21.42 9.89 30.02
N ALA A 21 20.36 9.24 29.54
CA ALA A 21 19.12 9.89 29.12
C ALA A 21 18.26 10.40 30.30
N GLY A 22 18.57 9.96 31.53
CA GLY A 22 17.81 10.24 32.74
C GLY A 22 16.43 9.58 32.74
N PHE A 23 16.29 8.40 32.13
CA PHE A 23 15.03 7.67 32.12
C PHE A 23 14.87 6.78 33.36
N SER A 24 13.66 6.74 33.92
CA SER A 24 13.25 5.61 34.76
C SER A 24 12.74 4.47 33.89
N ASN A 25 12.76 3.22 34.38
CA ASN A 25 12.23 2.07 33.62
C ASN A 25 10.77 2.27 33.20
N ALA A 26 9.93 2.82 34.09
CA ALA A 26 8.55 3.17 33.76
C ALA A 26 8.45 4.35 32.78
N GLY A 27 9.38 5.30 32.85
CA GLY A 27 9.47 6.44 31.95
C GLY A 27 9.90 6.08 30.53
N LEU A 28 10.81 5.10 30.38
CA LEU A 28 11.19 4.53 29.10
C LEU A 28 10.03 3.73 28.50
N ALA A 29 9.41 2.83 29.27
CA ALA A 29 8.28 2.03 28.80
C ALA A 29 7.14 2.89 28.22
N ARG A 30 6.71 3.92 28.97
CA ARG A 30 5.67 4.86 28.50
C ARG A 30 6.03 5.59 27.22
N ARG A 31 7.31 5.97 27.04
CA ARG A 31 7.76 6.64 25.80
C ARG A 31 7.81 5.68 24.62
N VAL A 32 8.20 4.43 24.86
CA VAL A 32 8.16 3.38 23.83
C VAL A 32 6.73 3.09 23.43
N ASP A 33 5.79 3.04 24.38
CA ASP A 33 4.36 2.85 24.07
C ASP A 33 3.76 4.06 23.37
N GLN A 34 4.09 5.28 23.81
CA GLN A 34 3.67 6.52 23.15
C GLN A 34 4.18 6.57 21.71
N LEU A 35 5.46 6.27 21.51
CA LEU A 35 6.04 6.21 20.17
C LEU A 35 5.41 5.05 19.38
N GLY A 36 5.16 3.90 20.00
CA GLY A 36 4.38 2.81 19.42
C GLY A 36 3.05 3.30 18.88
N LEU A 37 2.28 4.05 19.67
CA LEU A 37 1.01 4.65 19.29
C LEU A 37 1.14 5.67 18.16
N GLU A 38 2.16 6.55 18.20
CA GLU A 38 2.49 7.45 17.07
C GLU A 38 2.71 6.65 15.78
N HIS A 39 3.25 5.45 15.92
CA HIS A 39 3.52 4.50 14.84
C HIS A 39 2.39 3.48 14.60
N GLY A 40 1.22 3.68 15.22
CA GLY A 40 0.03 2.82 15.07
C GLY A 40 0.18 1.40 15.62
N LEU A 41 1.10 1.18 16.56
CA LEU A 41 1.31 -0.08 17.27
C LEU A 41 0.63 0.00 18.65
N ASP A 42 -0.26 -0.94 18.96
CA ASP A 42 -0.79 -1.12 20.32
C ASP A 42 0.24 -1.88 21.17
N LEU A 43 1.21 -1.12 21.70
CA LEU A 43 2.23 -1.62 22.63
C LEU A 43 1.78 -1.36 24.06
N ARG A 44 2.07 -2.32 24.95
CA ARG A 44 1.73 -2.24 26.38
C ARG A 44 2.92 -2.65 27.23
N TYR A 45 4.03 -1.95 27.07
CA TYR A 45 5.22 -2.18 27.87
C TYR A 45 5.13 -1.49 29.22
N ASP A 46 5.72 -2.13 30.23
CA ASP A 46 5.77 -1.64 31.58
C ASP A 46 7.20 -1.64 32.12
N LYS A 47 7.39 -1.20 33.37
CA LYS A 47 8.71 -1.22 34.03
C LYS A 47 9.32 -2.63 34.05
N THR A 48 8.48 -3.67 34.09
CA THR A 48 8.89 -5.08 34.13
C THR A 48 9.51 -5.50 32.81
N SER A 49 8.93 -5.04 31.69
CA SER A 49 9.44 -5.24 30.34
C SER A 49 10.84 -4.68 30.18
N VAL A 50 11.06 -3.42 30.60
CA VAL A 50 12.40 -2.79 30.59
C VAL A 50 13.39 -3.54 31.49
N THR A 51 12.94 -4.00 32.64
CA THR A 51 13.77 -4.81 33.55
C THR A 51 14.18 -6.14 32.91
N ARG A 52 13.30 -6.76 32.13
CA ARG A 52 13.63 -7.97 31.35
C ARG A 52 14.64 -7.66 30.24
N TRP A 53 14.52 -6.53 29.55
CA TRP A 53 15.50 -6.09 28.55
C TRP A 53 16.89 -5.87 29.15
N LEU A 54 16.96 -5.23 30.32
CA LEU A 54 18.20 -5.06 31.09
C LEU A 54 18.82 -6.40 31.52
N ARG A 55 18.00 -7.43 31.74
CA ARG A 55 18.44 -8.81 32.02
C ARG A 55 18.79 -9.61 30.75
N GLY A 56 18.85 -8.96 29.59
CA GLY A 56 19.25 -9.57 28.32
C GLY A 56 18.11 -10.23 27.54
N GLN A 57 16.83 -10.00 27.90
CA GLN A 57 15.73 -10.41 27.04
C GLN A 57 15.63 -9.48 25.83
N GLN A 58 15.72 -10.02 24.63
CA GLN A 58 15.55 -9.22 23.42
C GLN A 58 14.06 -8.86 23.20
N PRO A 59 13.72 -7.56 23.02
CA PRO A 59 12.41 -7.15 22.55
C PRO A 59 12.20 -7.65 21.11
N ARG A 60 10.95 -8.00 20.76
CA ARG A 60 10.63 -8.54 19.43
C ARG A 60 10.10 -7.45 18.48
N GLY A 61 10.15 -7.76 17.19
CA GLY A 61 9.59 -6.92 16.12
C GLY A 61 10.33 -5.59 15.99
N THR A 62 9.57 -4.50 15.84
CA THR A 62 10.11 -3.13 15.69
C THR A 62 10.49 -2.46 17.01
N THR A 63 10.19 -3.11 18.14
CA THR A 63 10.47 -2.56 19.48
C THR A 63 11.92 -2.13 19.66
N PRO A 64 12.97 -2.87 19.24
CA PRO A 64 14.35 -2.40 19.39
C PRO A 64 14.62 -1.06 18.66
N ALA A 65 14.03 -0.85 17.48
CA ALA A 65 14.15 0.41 16.75
C ALA A 65 13.37 1.55 17.43
N LEU A 66 12.19 1.28 18.02
CA LEU A 66 11.44 2.28 18.79
C LEU A 66 12.21 2.70 20.05
N ILE A 67 12.83 1.76 20.75
CA ILE A 67 13.68 2.06 21.90
C ILE A 67 14.83 2.97 21.44
N ALA A 68 15.55 2.60 20.37
CA ALA A 68 16.64 3.41 19.82
C ALA A 68 16.19 4.82 19.40
N GLU A 69 15.00 4.96 18.82
CA GLU A 69 14.41 6.26 18.45
C GLU A 69 14.07 7.12 19.67
N VAL A 70 13.53 6.52 20.75
CA VAL A 70 13.28 7.23 22.02
C VAL A 70 14.58 7.81 22.58
N PHE A 71 15.69 7.07 22.53
CA PHE A 71 17.00 7.58 22.96
C PHE A 71 17.55 8.62 21.99
N THR A 72 17.39 8.42 20.68
CA THR A 72 17.82 9.38 19.65
C THR A 72 17.17 10.74 19.86
N ARG A 73 15.83 10.77 20.04
CA ARG A 73 15.08 12.01 20.32
C ARG A 73 15.52 12.66 21.63
N ARG A 74 15.88 11.87 22.64
CA ARG A 74 16.24 12.38 23.98
C ARG A 74 17.66 12.92 24.06
N LEU A 75 18.61 12.25 23.40
CA LEU A 75 20.04 12.55 23.49
C LEU A 75 20.54 13.42 22.32
N GLY A 76 19.73 13.63 21.28
CA GLY A 76 20.08 14.48 20.14
C GLY A 76 21.16 13.90 19.23
N ARG A 77 21.48 12.60 19.37
CA ARG A 77 22.42 11.86 18.51
C ARG A 77 21.77 10.59 17.99
N ARG A 78 22.10 10.20 16.76
CA ARG A 78 21.55 9.00 16.12
C ARG A 78 22.05 7.76 16.83
N LEU A 79 21.13 6.94 17.33
CA LEU A 79 21.41 5.64 17.95
C LEU A 79 20.62 4.54 17.23
N SER A 80 21.27 3.40 17.03
CA SER A 80 20.71 2.18 16.45
C SER A 80 20.38 1.17 17.56
N ALA A 81 19.55 0.16 17.26
CA ALA A 81 19.27 -0.93 18.21
C ALA A 81 20.56 -1.62 18.70
N GLN A 82 21.56 -1.73 17.83
CA GLN A 82 22.86 -2.32 18.17
C GLN A 82 23.64 -1.46 19.18
N ASP A 83 23.55 -0.13 19.11
CA ASP A 83 24.18 0.77 20.09
C ASP A 83 23.58 0.61 21.50
N LEU A 84 22.36 0.05 21.59
CA LEU A 84 21.66 -0.27 22.83
C LEU A 84 21.89 -1.71 23.28
N GLY A 85 22.71 -2.50 22.58
CA GLY A 85 22.91 -3.93 22.87
C GLY A 85 21.67 -4.79 22.56
N LEU A 86 20.80 -4.31 21.68
CA LEU A 86 19.60 -5.00 21.23
C LEU A 86 19.80 -5.63 19.85
N ASP A 87 18.97 -6.61 19.51
CA ASP A 87 19.00 -7.27 18.20
C ASP A 87 18.88 -6.25 17.08
N ALA A 88 19.72 -6.42 16.06
CA ALA A 88 19.76 -5.54 14.91
C ALA A 88 18.42 -5.57 14.17
N CYS A 89 17.78 -4.41 14.03
CA CYS A 89 16.60 -4.24 13.20
C CYS A 89 16.73 -2.94 12.40
N ALA A 90 16.08 -2.87 11.23
CA ALA A 90 16.05 -1.64 10.46
C ALA A 90 15.39 -0.50 11.28
N PRO A 91 15.89 0.75 11.19
CA PRO A 91 15.21 1.90 11.78
C PRO A 91 13.74 1.96 11.33
N VAL A 92 12.85 2.43 12.21
CA VAL A 92 11.40 2.38 11.96
C VAL A 92 11.01 3.07 10.65
N TYR A 93 11.71 4.14 10.30
CA TYR A 93 11.49 4.94 9.09
C TYR A 93 12.46 4.66 7.93
N ALA A 94 13.46 3.79 8.08
CA ALA A 94 14.41 3.54 7.00
C ALA A 94 13.70 2.96 5.77
N GLY A 95 13.83 3.60 4.61
CA GLY A 95 13.10 3.26 3.37
C GLY A 95 11.69 3.84 3.28
N LEU A 96 11.25 4.59 4.30
CA LEU A 96 10.04 5.42 4.28
C LEU A 96 10.38 6.90 4.03
N GLU A 97 11.66 7.24 3.86
CA GLU A 97 12.05 8.59 3.45
C GLU A 97 11.50 8.89 2.05
N PHE A 98 10.94 10.09 1.89
CA PHE A 98 10.53 10.62 0.61
C PHE A 98 11.65 11.53 0.11
N ALA A 99 12.47 11.02 -0.82
CA ALA A 99 13.71 11.67 -1.25
C ALA A 99 13.47 13.10 -1.78
N ALA A 100 14.43 14.00 -1.58
CA ALA A 100 14.35 15.34 -2.13
C ALA A 100 14.65 15.36 -3.63
N THR A 101 15.60 14.53 -4.10
CA THR A 101 16.03 14.50 -5.51
C THR A 101 15.83 13.12 -6.16
N PRO A 102 15.80 13.04 -7.50
CA PRO A 102 15.76 11.76 -8.22
C PRO A 102 16.96 10.85 -7.91
N GLU A 103 18.16 11.41 -7.76
CA GLU A 103 19.38 10.65 -7.45
C GLU A 103 19.30 9.99 -6.08
N GLU A 104 18.85 10.74 -5.07
CA GLU A 104 18.62 10.20 -3.73
C GLU A 104 17.53 9.11 -3.75
N ALA A 105 16.48 9.29 -4.55
CA ALA A 105 15.45 8.26 -4.72
C ALA A 105 16.02 6.97 -5.32
N VAL A 106 16.92 7.07 -6.30
CA VAL A 106 17.63 5.92 -6.89
C VAL A 106 18.50 5.24 -5.83
N ASP A 107 19.24 5.99 -5.02
CA ASP A 107 20.10 5.41 -3.99
C ASP A 107 19.32 4.67 -2.90
N ILE A 108 18.20 5.25 -2.44
CA ILE A 108 17.31 4.62 -1.44
C ILE A 108 16.69 3.34 -2.00
N VAL A 109 16.10 3.39 -3.20
CA VAL A 109 15.39 2.23 -3.77
C VAL A 109 16.34 1.11 -4.15
N SER A 110 17.52 1.42 -4.70
CA SER A 110 18.57 0.44 -4.98
C SER A 110 19.11 -0.20 -3.69
N GLY A 111 19.27 0.61 -2.63
CA GLY A 111 19.61 0.10 -1.29
C GLY A 111 18.54 -0.85 -0.73
N LEU A 112 17.26 -0.59 -1.01
CA LEU A 112 16.15 -1.45 -0.62
C LEU A 112 16.15 -2.78 -1.41
N TRP A 113 16.38 -2.75 -2.72
CA TRP A 113 16.46 -3.96 -3.56
C TRP A 113 17.58 -4.89 -3.14
N ARG A 114 18.81 -4.39 -2.99
CA ARG A 114 19.97 -5.19 -2.54
C ARG A 114 19.73 -5.87 -1.19
N LYS A 115 19.09 -5.17 -0.27
CA LYS A 115 18.79 -5.72 1.05
C LYS A 115 17.72 -6.81 0.99
N ASP A 116 16.74 -6.70 0.09
CA ASP A 116 15.65 -7.69 -0.04
C ASP A 116 16.00 -8.88 -0.94
N SER A 117 16.90 -8.72 -1.92
CA SER A 117 17.38 -9.81 -2.76
C SER A 117 18.35 -10.75 -2.04
N GLY A 118 19.06 -10.24 -1.02
CA GLY A 118 19.95 -11.00 -0.14
C GLY A 118 19.22 -11.93 0.85
N SER A 119 19.99 -12.59 1.72
CA SER A 119 19.46 -13.53 2.74
C SER A 119 18.79 -12.82 3.94
N HIS A 120 18.57 -11.50 3.86
CA HIS A 120 18.09 -10.70 5.00
C HIS A 120 16.59 -10.88 5.23
N THR A 121 16.24 -11.98 5.90
CA THR A 121 14.88 -12.24 6.41
C THR A 121 14.35 -11.13 7.32
N GLU A 122 15.23 -10.28 7.87
CA GLU A 122 14.90 -9.18 8.78
C GLU A 122 14.05 -8.08 8.13
N LEU A 123 14.19 -7.78 6.83
CA LEU A 123 13.33 -6.77 6.18
C LEU A 123 11.86 -7.19 6.16
N ARG A 124 11.58 -8.50 6.07
CA ARG A 124 10.21 -9.03 6.07
C ARG A 124 9.56 -8.96 7.46
N LYS A 125 10.38 -8.84 8.52
CA LYS A 125 9.92 -8.69 9.90
C LYS A 125 9.65 -7.24 10.29
N ILE A 126 9.95 -6.28 9.40
CA ILE A 126 9.66 -4.88 9.68
C ILE A 126 8.15 -4.69 9.75
N ALA A 127 7.69 -4.11 10.86
CA ALA A 127 6.28 -3.82 11.05
C ALA A 127 5.83 -2.68 10.14
N PHE A 128 4.56 -2.76 9.75
CA PHE A 128 3.86 -1.64 9.13
C PHE A 128 3.69 -0.49 10.12
N THR A 129 3.65 0.74 9.62
CA THR A 129 3.46 1.95 10.45
C THR A 129 2.47 2.89 9.77
N PRO A 130 1.23 3.09 10.28
CA PRO A 130 0.25 4.01 9.71
C PRO A 130 0.78 5.43 9.48
N ALA A 131 1.53 5.98 10.45
CA ALA A 131 2.15 7.31 10.31
C ALA A 131 3.14 7.42 9.14
N GLY A 132 3.75 6.30 8.73
CA GLY A 132 4.63 6.22 7.56
C GLY A 132 3.93 6.43 6.22
N LEU A 133 2.60 6.54 6.20
CA LEU A 133 1.81 6.84 5.00
C LEU A 133 1.52 8.34 4.82
N VAL A 134 1.53 9.11 5.91
CA VAL A 134 1.03 10.50 5.92
C VAL A 134 2.01 11.46 5.26
N VAL A 135 3.27 11.43 5.68
CA VAL A 135 4.29 12.37 5.18
C VAL A 135 4.58 12.16 3.69
N PRO A 136 4.86 10.93 3.20
CA PRO A 136 5.12 10.71 1.78
C PRO A 136 3.95 11.07 0.87
N SER A 137 2.70 10.79 1.29
CA SER A 137 1.52 11.12 0.47
C SER A 137 1.28 12.63 0.39
N ARG A 138 1.48 13.36 1.51
CA ARG A 138 1.44 14.82 1.52
C ARG A 138 2.55 15.42 0.65
N ASP A 139 3.78 14.96 0.83
CA ASP A 139 4.95 15.53 0.15
C ASP A 139 4.87 15.30 -1.36
N TRP A 140 4.36 14.15 -1.79
CA TRP A 140 4.04 13.90 -3.20
C TRP A 140 2.92 14.81 -3.73
N LEU A 141 1.87 15.06 -2.93
CA LEU A 141 0.73 15.87 -3.35
C LEU A 141 1.17 17.32 -3.62
N ILE A 142 1.88 17.92 -2.67
CA ILE A 142 2.37 19.31 -2.74
C ILE A 142 3.61 19.45 -3.63
N GLY A 143 4.40 18.38 -3.76
CA GLY A 143 5.62 18.34 -4.55
C GLY A 143 5.33 18.45 -6.05
N ARG A 144 6.16 19.21 -6.76
CA ARG A 144 6.08 19.26 -8.23
C ARG A 144 6.87 18.10 -8.84
N ALA A 145 6.58 17.78 -10.09
CA ALA A 145 7.45 16.90 -10.86
C ALA A 145 8.88 17.47 -10.83
N ASP A 146 9.87 16.58 -10.74
CA ASP A 146 11.28 17.01 -10.79
C ASP A 146 11.55 17.73 -12.12
N GLU A 147 12.31 18.82 -12.05
CA GLU A 147 12.61 19.68 -13.20
C GLU A 147 13.42 18.93 -14.26
N HIS A 148 14.40 18.14 -13.82
CA HIS A 148 15.25 17.33 -14.68
C HIS A 148 15.45 15.94 -14.06
N VAL A 149 15.40 14.91 -14.90
CA VAL A 149 15.77 13.54 -14.51
C VAL A 149 16.80 12.92 -15.44
N GLY A 150 17.10 13.55 -16.59
CA GLY A 150 18.12 13.11 -17.53
C GLY A 150 19.51 12.98 -16.91
N ARG A 151 20.33 12.08 -17.46
CA ARG A 151 21.68 11.79 -16.96
C ARG A 151 22.66 11.54 -18.10
N GLY A 152 23.87 12.07 -18.00
CA GLY A 152 24.99 11.73 -18.89
C GLY A 152 24.99 12.38 -20.28
N GLU A 153 23.87 12.94 -20.73
CA GLU A 153 23.89 13.96 -21.79
C GLU A 153 24.12 15.30 -21.08
N ARG A 154 25.36 15.84 -21.13
CA ARG A 154 25.50 17.29 -21.05
C ARG A 154 24.55 17.83 -22.11
N ALA A 155 23.64 18.72 -21.72
CA ALA A 155 22.93 19.51 -22.69
C ALA A 155 23.98 20.03 -23.68
N ASP A 156 23.89 19.59 -24.93
CA ASP A 156 24.34 20.40 -26.03
C ASP A 156 23.49 21.66 -25.91
N ALA A 157 23.95 22.58 -25.08
CA ALA A 157 23.52 23.96 -25.14
C ALA A 157 23.80 24.34 -26.58
N ALA A 158 22.73 24.43 -27.38
CA ALA A 158 22.80 25.07 -28.67
C ALA A 158 23.59 26.37 -28.45
N PRO A 159 24.66 26.62 -29.23
CA PRO A 159 25.40 27.86 -29.08
C PRO A 159 24.38 29.00 -29.18
N PRO A 160 24.43 30.01 -28.28
CA PRO A 160 23.49 31.11 -28.35
C PRO A 160 23.55 31.69 -29.76
N ALA A 161 22.38 31.79 -30.41
CA ALA A 161 22.29 32.39 -31.73
C ALA A 161 22.99 33.77 -31.68
N PRO A 162 23.88 34.07 -32.63
CA PRO A 162 24.56 35.36 -32.64
C PRO A 162 23.52 36.44 -32.94
N GLY A 163 23.22 37.27 -31.94
CA GLY A 163 22.43 38.49 -32.12
C GLY A 163 21.12 38.54 -31.32
N ALA A 164 21.23 38.81 -30.02
CA ALA A 164 20.18 39.52 -29.29
C ALA A 164 20.85 40.54 -28.34
N PRO A 165 20.39 41.80 -28.30
CA PRO A 165 21.09 42.87 -27.60
C PRO A 165 21.00 42.71 -26.08
N LEU A 166 22.11 42.97 -25.40
CA LEU A 166 22.24 42.99 -23.94
C LEU A 166 21.31 44.05 -23.33
N ALA A 167 20.39 43.62 -22.46
CA ALA A 167 19.66 44.53 -21.58
C ALA A 167 20.61 45.02 -20.45
N PRO A 168 20.60 46.32 -20.09
CA PRO A 168 21.53 46.83 -19.10
C PRO A 168 21.20 46.35 -17.69
N GLY A 169 22.25 45.97 -16.95
CA GLY A 169 22.18 45.41 -15.61
C GLY A 169 21.56 46.34 -14.57
N ARG A 170 20.71 45.79 -13.71
CA ARG A 170 20.25 46.44 -12.48
C ARG A 170 21.31 46.29 -11.40
N VAL A 171 21.84 47.42 -10.96
CA VAL A 171 22.68 47.57 -9.77
C VAL A 171 21.79 47.43 -8.52
N PRO A 172 22.20 46.70 -7.45
CA PRO A 172 21.46 46.67 -6.21
C PRO A 172 21.81 47.90 -5.35
N ALA A 173 20.81 48.75 -5.06
CA ALA A 173 20.97 49.85 -4.12
C ALA A 173 20.70 49.39 -2.68
N GLN A 174 21.68 49.64 -1.82
CA GLN A 174 21.69 49.41 -0.38
C GLN A 174 20.69 50.31 0.36
N GLY A 175 20.16 49.81 1.49
CA GLY A 175 19.14 50.49 2.28
C GLY A 175 19.66 51.56 3.27
N ARG A 176 18.75 52.45 3.68
CA ARG A 176 18.71 53.17 4.98
C ARG A 176 17.31 53.81 5.21
N PRO A 177 16.95 54.29 6.42
CA PRO A 177 15.83 53.78 7.23
C PRO A 177 14.69 54.83 7.41
N PRO A 178 13.67 54.62 8.27
CA PRO A 178 12.33 55.22 8.11
C PRO A 178 12.18 56.61 8.75
N GLY A 179 11.31 57.44 8.17
CA GLY A 179 10.91 58.75 8.68
C GLY A 179 9.39 58.93 8.66
N LEU A 180 8.87 59.36 9.81
CA LEU A 180 7.47 59.56 10.18
C LEU A 180 6.81 60.76 9.48
N GLY A 181 5.48 60.70 9.29
CA GLY A 181 4.62 61.88 9.12
C GLY A 181 3.34 61.65 8.30
N GLY A 182 2.19 61.51 8.96
CA GLY A 182 0.87 61.81 8.37
C GLY A 182 0.48 63.28 8.63
N PRO A 183 -0.81 63.67 8.57
CA PRO A 183 -1.91 63.30 7.66
C PRO A 183 -2.64 64.53 7.06
N GLY A 184 -3.62 64.31 6.16
CA GLY A 184 -4.64 65.29 5.70
C GLY A 184 -4.67 65.46 4.17
N GLY A 185 -5.78 65.61 3.46
CA GLY A 185 -7.21 65.73 3.77
C GLY A 185 -7.93 66.38 2.56
N GLY A 186 -9.19 65.99 2.29
CA GLY A 186 -10.15 66.64 1.36
C GLY A 186 -9.98 66.31 -0.13
N GLY A 187 -10.96 65.83 -0.91
CA GLY A 187 -12.42 66.11 -0.97
C GLY A 187 -12.69 66.89 -2.28
N LEU A 188 -13.39 66.38 -3.31
CA LEU A 188 -14.84 66.42 -3.61
C LEU A 188 -14.95 66.23 -5.15
N GLY A 189 -15.97 65.70 -5.82
CA GLY A 189 -17.33 65.28 -5.45
C GLY A 189 -18.05 64.59 -6.63
N GLY A 190 -19.24 64.03 -6.35
CA GLY A 190 -20.28 63.64 -7.35
C GLY A 190 -21.19 64.85 -7.69
N PRO A 191 -22.50 64.72 -8.03
CA PRO A 191 -23.39 63.54 -7.91
C PRO A 191 -24.54 63.40 -8.97
N GLY A 192 -25.48 62.44 -8.74
CA GLY A 192 -26.89 62.43 -9.22
C GLY A 192 -27.39 61.02 -9.66
N ALA A 193 -28.15 60.21 -8.89
CA ALA A 193 -29.56 60.26 -8.40
C ALA A 193 -30.62 59.94 -9.50
N GLY A 194 -31.71 59.15 -9.33
CA GLY A 194 -32.41 58.50 -8.20
C GLY A 194 -33.46 57.44 -8.70
N ARG A 195 -33.88 56.44 -7.90
CA ARG A 195 -35.18 56.27 -7.14
C ARG A 195 -36.48 56.16 -8.02
N ALA A 196 -37.56 55.40 -7.75
CA ALA A 196 -38.03 54.45 -6.72
C ALA A 196 -39.44 53.86 -7.10
N ALA A 197 -39.96 52.93 -6.28
CA ALA A 197 -41.40 52.61 -5.95
C ALA A 197 -42.13 51.38 -6.59
N GLY A 198 -42.87 50.63 -5.74
CA GLY A 198 -43.67 49.39 -6.01
C GLY A 198 -45.18 49.63 -6.23
N PRO A 199 -46.11 48.85 -5.63
CA PRO A 199 -46.55 47.46 -5.93
C PRO A 199 -48.07 47.34 -6.26
N HIS A 200 -48.57 46.20 -6.78
CA HIS A 200 -50.02 45.87 -6.80
C HIS A 200 -50.35 44.35 -6.77
N ARG A 201 -51.43 44.02 -6.02
CA ARG A 201 -52.12 42.70 -5.83
C ARG A 201 -53.27 42.51 -6.85
N VAL A 202 -53.72 41.25 -7.06
CA VAL A 202 -55.10 40.67 -6.85
C VAL A 202 -55.23 39.28 -7.55
N GLY A 203 -55.82 38.26 -6.89
CA GLY A 203 -56.09 36.87 -7.39
C GLY A 203 -57.47 36.71 -8.07
N PRO A 204 -58.23 35.57 -7.99
CA PRO A 204 -57.96 34.23 -7.42
C PRO A 204 -58.55 32.99 -8.21
N GLY A 205 -58.42 31.77 -7.64
CA GLY A 205 -59.31 30.59 -7.84
C GLY A 205 -58.60 29.33 -8.36
N GLY A 206 -58.74 28.11 -7.82
CA GLY A 206 -59.44 27.52 -6.67
C GLY A 206 -59.00 26.03 -6.54
N GLY A 207 -58.99 25.48 -5.32
CA GLY A 207 -58.78 24.03 -5.05
C GLY A 207 -60.04 23.19 -5.36
N PRO A 208 -60.26 21.97 -4.79
CA PRO A 208 -59.53 21.22 -3.75
C PRO A 208 -59.18 19.77 -4.20
N GLY A 209 -58.63 18.81 -3.44
CA GLY A 209 -58.29 18.68 -2.03
C GLY A 209 -57.56 17.34 -1.77
N GLY A 210 -56.85 17.26 -0.63
CA GLY A 210 -56.35 16.02 -0.01
C GLY A 210 -57.47 15.24 0.69
N PRO A 211 -57.22 14.34 1.69
CA PRO A 211 -56.16 14.39 2.72
C PRO A 211 -55.39 13.03 2.87
N GLY A 212 -54.25 12.88 3.55
CA GLY A 212 -53.88 13.13 4.95
C GLY A 212 -53.70 11.77 5.66
N GLY A 213 -52.78 11.50 6.60
CA GLY A 213 -51.79 12.27 7.32
C GLY A 213 -51.00 11.34 8.27
N LEU A 214 -49.85 11.82 8.74
CA LEU A 214 -49.10 11.33 9.91
C LEU A 214 -49.78 11.81 11.21
N PRO A 215 -49.41 11.25 12.38
CA PRO A 215 -48.44 11.91 13.29
C PRO A 215 -47.53 10.85 13.97
N GLY A 216 -46.48 11.10 14.75
CA GLY A 216 -45.89 12.23 15.47
C GLY A 216 -45.00 11.60 16.57
N GLY A 217 -43.82 12.14 16.84
CA GLY A 217 -42.94 11.67 17.94
C GLY A 217 -43.33 12.26 19.31
N PRO A 218 -42.67 11.80 20.39
CA PRO A 218 -41.94 12.71 21.26
C PRO A 218 -40.58 12.15 21.75
N GLY A 219 -39.80 12.98 22.44
CA GLY A 219 -38.36 12.81 22.69
C GLY A 219 -37.92 12.18 24.01
N GLY A 220 -36.59 12.04 24.16
CA GLY A 220 -35.84 12.33 25.39
C GLY A 220 -35.44 11.17 26.33
N SER A 221 -34.13 10.84 26.32
CA SER A 221 -33.23 10.33 27.39
C SER A 221 -32.26 9.32 26.76
N GLY A 222 -30.94 9.36 26.93
CA GLY A 222 -30.17 9.62 28.15
C GLY A 222 -29.66 8.27 28.69
N GLY A 223 -28.71 7.63 27.99
CA GLY A 223 -28.18 6.32 28.38
C GLY A 223 -26.92 5.94 27.62
N SER A 224 -25.78 6.27 28.20
CA SER A 224 -24.44 5.80 27.82
C SER A 224 -24.33 4.28 27.99
N GLY A 225 -24.39 3.53 26.89
CA GLY A 225 -24.05 2.10 26.83
C GLY A 225 -22.75 1.90 26.06
N GLY A 226 -21.67 1.61 26.78
CA GLY A 226 -20.36 1.32 26.19
C GLY A 226 -20.40 0.04 25.34
N LEU A 227 -19.76 0.11 24.16
CA LEU A 227 -19.50 -1.05 23.32
C LEU A 227 -18.37 -1.89 23.94
N PRO A 228 -18.50 -3.23 24.05
CA PRO A 228 -17.41 -4.08 24.50
C PRO A 228 -16.34 -4.17 23.41
N GLY A 229 -15.09 -3.90 23.81
CA GLY A 229 -13.91 -3.96 22.97
C GLY A 229 -13.60 -5.37 22.46
N VAL A 230 -13.06 -5.40 21.25
CA VAL A 230 -12.43 -6.57 20.63
C VAL A 230 -11.24 -7.00 21.50
N PRO A 231 -11.16 -8.25 22.01
CA PRO A 231 -9.98 -8.69 22.74
C PRO A 231 -8.84 -8.99 21.77
N GLY A 232 -7.75 -8.22 21.88
CA GLY A 232 -6.46 -8.55 21.28
C GLY A 232 -5.88 -9.81 21.92
N GLY A 233 -5.95 -10.93 21.20
CA GLY A 233 -5.29 -12.18 21.56
C GLY A 233 -3.82 -12.16 21.14
N THR A 234 -2.92 -12.23 22.11
CA THR A 234 -1.48 -12.43 21.93
C THR A 234 -1.22 -13.88 21.50
N PRO A 235 -0.38 -14.17 20.48
CA PRO A 235 0.06 -15.54 20.26
C PRO A 235 1.23 -15.87 21.19
N ALA A 236 0.98 -16.84 22.07
CA ALA A 236 2.00 -17.52 22.85
C ALA A 236 2.93 -18.32 21.93
N ALA A 237 4.22 -18.31 22.25
CA ALA A 237 5.26 -19.05 21.54
C ALA A 237 5.12 -20.56 21.79
N GLY A 238 4.83 -21.33 20.74
CA GLY A 238 4.97 -22.78 20.71
C GLY A 238 6.14 -23.17 19.80
N GLY A 239 7.08 -23.94 20.32
CA GLY A 239 8.29 -24.39 19.62
C GLY A 239 7.99 -25.39 18.51
N TYR A 240 8.76 -25.28 17.42
CA TYR A 240 8.82 -26.29 16.36
C TYR A 240 9.55 -27.54 16.85
N PRO A 241 9.01 -28.77 16.68
CA PRO A 241 9.83 -29.95 16.65
C PRO A 241 10.41 -30.18 15.26
N GLN A 242 11.69 -30.55 15.28
CA GLN A 242 12.54 -30.89 14.16
C GLN A 242 12.20 -32.33 13.70
N ALA A 243 11.82 -32.51 12.44
CA ALA A 243 11.75 -33.80 11.76
C ALA A 243 12.35 -33.58 10.37
N GLY A 244 13.38 -34.28 9.91
CA GLY A 244 13.59 -35.72 9.98
C GLY A 244 13.51 -36.22 8.54
N THR A 245 14.61 -36.09 7.80
CA THR A 245 14.75 -36.52 6.40
C THR A 245 14.48 -38.02 6.26
N ALA A 246 13.46 -38.38 5.47
CA ALA A 246 13.28 -39.72 4.95
C ALA A 246 13.01 -39.63 3.44
N GLY A 247 13.95 -40.18 2.67
CA GLY A 247 13.88 -40.27 1.22
C GLY A 247 12.75 -41.18 0.77
N ARG A 248 12.15 -40.86 -0.37
CA ARG A 248 11.21 -41.75 -1.03
C ARG A 248 11.43 -41.71 -2.54
N THR A 249 11.97 -42.82 -3.02
CA THR A 249 12.18 -43.21 -4.41
C THR A 249 10.84 -43.38 -5.14
N VAL A 250 10.75 -42.88 -6.37
CA VAL A 250 9.62 -43.08 -7.30
C VAL A 250 10.08 -44.07 -8.40
N PRO A 251 9.34 -45.15 -8.70
CA PRO A 251 9.69 -46.05 -9.79
C PRO A 251 9.11 -45.56 -11.12
N ALA A 252 9.92 -45.71 -12.18
CA ALA A 252 9.56 -45.44 -13.56
C ALA A 252 8.76 -46.58 -14.18
N ALA A 253 7.68 -46.25 -14.90
CA ALA A 253 6.98 -47.18 -15.78
C ALA A 253 7.29 -46.81 -17.25
N ARG A 254 7.79 -47.82 -17.97
CA ARG A 254 8.12 -47.81 -19.40
C ARG A 254 6.86 -48.08 -20.25
N SER A 255 6.75 -47.40 -21.39
CA SER A 255 6.09 -47.94 -22.58
C SER A 255 6.71 -47.28 -23.81
N GLY A 256 7.37 -48.06 -24.67
CA GLY A 256 7.94 -47.60 -25.94
C GLY A 256 7.00 -47.86 -27.11
N HIS A 257 7.20 -47.14 -28.22
CA HIS A 257 6.80 -47.50 -29.59
C HIS A 257 7.85 -46.92 -30.57
N HIS A 258 8.27 -47.75 -31.54
CA HIS A 258 9.23 -47.51 -32.63
C HIS A 258 8.70 -46.49 -33.68
N GLY A 259 9.44 -45.45 -34.12
CA GLY A 259 10.39 -45.41 -35.27
C GLY A 259 9.78 -44.61 -36.46
N PRO A 260 10.53 -44.01 -37.44
CA PRO A 260 11.96 -44.09 -37.72
C PRO A 260 12.74 -42.75 -37.96
N ALA A 261 14.06 -42.87 -37.83
CA ALA A 261 15.23 -42.21 -38.46
C ALA A 261 15.21 -40.77 -39.01
N ALA A 262 16.23 -40.01 -38.58
CA ALA A 262 16.69 -38.69 -39.00
C ALA A 262 17.52 -38.69 -40.31
N PRO A 263 17.84 -37.49 -40.82
CA PRO A 263 19.25 -37.16 -41.08
C PRO A 263 19.68 -35.86 -40.36
N ASP A 264 20.88 -35.88 -39.77
CA ASP A 264 21.66 -34.76 -39.20
C ASP A 264 22.71 -34.27 -40.25
N PRO A 265 23.51 -33.20 -40.01
CA PRO A 265 23.20 -31.89 -39.43
C PRO A 265 23.85 -30.74 -40.25
N ALA A 266 23.46 -29.47 -40.05
CA ALA A 266 24.29 -28.33 -40.45
C ALA A 266 24.00 -27.06 -39.62
N GLY A 267 25.02 -26.62 -38.87
CA GLY A 267 25.25 -25.20 -38.54
C GLY A 267 24.87 -24.72 -37.15
N ASP A 268 25.78 -24.86 -36.18
CA ASP A 268 25.78 -24.09 -34.93
C ASP A 268 26.00 -22.59 -35.20
N PRO A 269 25.21 -21.67 -34.62
CA PRO A 269 25.64 -20.30 -34.39
C PRO A 269 26.33 -20.19 -33.01
N ALA A 270 27.58 -19.74 -33.04
CA ALA A 270 28.46 -19.55 -31.89
C ALA A 270 27.88 -18.60 -30.81
N PRO A 271 28.22 -18.80 -29.52
CA PRO A 271 27.74 -17.96 -28.43
C PRO A 271 28.48 -16.61 -28.40
N ALA A 272 27.71 -15.51 -28.36
CA ALA A 272 28.25 -14.17 -28.16
C ALA A 272 28.94 -14.07 -26.78
N SER A 273 30.23 -13.74 -26.81
CA SER A 273 31.12 -13.62 -25.66
C SER A 273 30.64 -12.62 -24.61
N ARG A 274 30.47 -13.08 -23.37
CA ARG A 274 30.45 -12.23 -22.16
C ARG A 274 31.83 -11.62 -21.95
N ARG A 275 31.95 -10.29 -22.07
CA ARG A 275 33.13 -9.58 -21.58
C ARG A 275 32.99 -9.33 -20.08
N ARG A 276 33.94 -9.88 -19.31
CA ARG A 276 34.18 -9.59 -17.90
C ARG A 276 35.60 -9.02 -17.81
N GLY A 277 35.75 -7.83 -17.24
CA GLY A 277 37.06 -7.18 -17.05
C GLY A 277 36.92 -5.66 -17.06
N GLY A 278 37.25 -5.03 -15.94
CA GLY A 278 36.96 -3.63 -15.66
C GLY A 278 37.80 -2.64 -16.45
N GLU A 279 37.10 -1.61 -16.94
CA GLU A 279 37.55 -0.26 -17.26
C GLU A 279 36.26 0.58 -17.22
N SER A 280 36.28 1.74 -16.55
CA SER A 280 35.13 2.65 -16.47
C SER A 280 34.87 3.26 -17.86
N GLY A 281 34.20 2.51 -18.72
CA GLY A 281 33.65 2.98 -19.99
C GLY A 281 32.42 3.87 -19.78
N PRO A 282 31.97 4.59 -20.83
CA PRO A 282 30.78 5.44 -20.76
C PRO A 282 29.59 4.57 -20.30
N GLY A 283 28.85 5.06 -19.29
CA GLY A 283 27.76 4.31 -18.65
C GLY A 283 26.75 3.76 -19.65
N MET A 284 26.04 2.69 -19.26
CA MET A 284 24.99 2.05 -20.07
C MET A 284 24.03 3.10 -20.67
N ARG A 285 23.99 3.22 -22.00
CA ARG A 285 23.03 4.11 -22.68
C ARG A 285 21.66 3.42 -22.71
N VAL A 286 20.66 4.04 -22.08
CA VAL A 286 19.30 3.50 -22.02
C VAL A 286 18.48 3.95 -23.22
N THR A 287 17.76 3.01 -23.82
CA THR A 287 16.94 3.22 -25.02
C THR A 287 15.45 3.02 -24.73
N ALA A 288 14.60 3.40 -25.70
CA ALA A 288 13.18 3.09 -25.63
C ALA A 288 12.90 1.58 -25.64
N GLY A 289 13.77 0.77 -26.25
CA GLY A 289 13.66 -0.69 -26.27
C GLY A 289 13.85 -1.31 -24.89
N ASP A 290 14.82 -0.81 -24.13
CA ASP A 290 15.06 -1.25 -22.74
C ASP A 290 13.83 -1.00 -21.86
N ILE A 291 13.21 0.17 -22.00
CA ILE A 291 11.98 0.52 -21.27
C ILE A 291 10.80 -0.37 -21.69
N ALA A 292 10.69 -0.70 -22.98
CA ALA A 292 9.68 -1.62 -23.47
C ALA A 292 9.87 -3.03 -22.86
N ALA A 293 11.12 -3.49 -22.72
CA ALA A 293 11.43 -4.75 -22.05
C ALA A 293 11.02 -4.74 -20.57
N LEU A 294 11.33 -3.67 -19.82
CA LEU A 294 10.90 -3.50 -18.42
C LEU A 294 9.37 -3.63 -18.28
N ARG A 295 8.62 -3.00 -19.19
CA ARG A 295 7.15 -3.04 -19.18
C ARG A 295 6.61 -4.45 -19.47
N SER A 296 7.16 -5.13 -20.48
CA SER A 296 6.78 -6.50 -20.82
C SER A 296 7.03 -7.49 -19.68
N VAL A 297 8.16 -7.34 -18.98
CA VAL A 297 8.47 -8.13 -17.77
C VAL A 297 7.48 -7.82 -16.64
N GLY A 298 7.07 -6.56 -16.49
CA GLY A 298 6.01 -6.18 -15.56
C GLY A 298 4.69 -6.90 -15.83
N GLU A 299 4.25 -6.96 -17.09
CA GLU A 299 3.03 -7.69 -17.49
C GLU A 299 3.12 -9.20 -17.25
N LEU A 300 4.29 -9.80 -17.49
CA LEU A 300 4.54 -11.20 -17.18
C LEU A 300 4.36 -11.47 -15.67
N PHE A 301 4.97 -10.64 -14.81
CA PHE A 301 4.84 -10.81 -13.37
C PHE A 301 3.42 -10.55 -12.86
N ARG A 302 2.66 -9.61 -13.45
CA ARG A 302 1.23 -9.43 -13.15
C ARG A 302 0.41 -10.65 -13.49
N THR A 303 0.64 -11.25 -14.65
CA THR A 303 -0.08 -12.45 -15.09
C THR A 303 0.14 -13.61 -14.11
N LEU A 304 1.40 -13.82 -13.69
CA LEU A 304 1.73 -14.82 -12.67
C LEU A 304 1.10 -14.50 -11.30
N ASP A 305 1.12 -13.22 -10.89
CA ASP A 305 0.50 -12.76 -9.64
C ASP A 305 -1.01 -13.07 -9.62
N HIS A 306 -1.74 -12.72 -10.68
CA HIS A 306 -3.19 -12.93 -10.78
C HIS A 306 -3.59 -14.41 -10.72
N ALA A 307 -2.78 -15.28 -11.34
CA ALA A 307 -3.06 -16.71 -11.41
C ALA A 307 -2.65 -17.47 -10.13
N TYR A 308 -1.49 -17.15 -9.53
CA TYR A 308 -0.85 -18.03 -8.52
C TYR A 308 -0.48 -17.36 -7.19
N GLY A 309 -0.83 -16.10 -6.97
CA GLY A 309 -0.39 -15.40 -5.75
C GLY A 309 0.93 -14.64 -5.96
N GLY A 310 1.15 -13.60 -5.15
CA GLY A 310 2.30 -12.70 -5.28
C GLY A 310 3.61 -13.35 -4.82
N GLY A 311 3.54 -14.42 -4.03
CA GLY A 311 4.71 -15.14 -3.54
C GLY A 311 5.51 -15.85 -4.64
N HIS A 312 4.90 -16.22 -5.77
CA HIS A 312 5.59 -16.92 -6.87
C HIS A 312 6.56 -16.01 -7.64
N ALA A 313 6.16 -14.76 -7.92
CA ALA A 313 6.92 -13.84 -8.77
C ALA A 313 7.94 -12.97 -8.00
N ARG A 314 7.74 -12.79 -6.69
CA ARG A 314 8.40 -11.72 -5.91
C ARG A 314 9.92 -11.73 -5.98
N GLN A 315 10.58 -12.87 -5.72
CA GLN A 315 12.04 -12.92 -5.64
C GLN A 315 12.68 -12.64 -7.01
N ALA A 316 12.09 -13.17 -8.09
CA ALA A 316 12.55 -12.91 -9.44
C ALA A 316 12.38 -11.42 -9.80
N LEU A 317 11.25 -10.81 -9.45
CA LEU A 317 10.99 -9.39 -9.66
C LEU A 317 12.01 -8.49 -8.95
N VAL A 318 12.32 -8.76 -7.67
CA VAL A 318 13.28 -7.94 -6.91
C VAL A 318 14.70 -8.10 -7.46
N ARG A 319 15.10 -9.31 -7.86
CA ARG A 319 16.39 -9.54 -8.54
C ARG A 319 16.45 -8.81 -9.88
N TYR A 320 15.37 -8.79 -10.65
CA TYR A 320 15.30 -8.06 -11.91
C TYR A 320 15.42 -6.54 -11.68
N LEU A 321 14.75 -5.99 -10.66
CA LEU A 321 14.92 -4.60 -10.26
C LEU A 321 16.38 -4.26 -9.89
N GLU A 322 17.03 -5.12 -9.12
CA GLU A 322 18.43 -4.94 -8.72
C GLU A 322 19.42 -5.06 -9.90
N HIS A 323 19.26 -6.05 -10.77
CA HIS A 323 20.27 -6.38 -11.77
C HIS A 323 20.04 -5.71 -13.13
N GLU A 324 18.82 -5.29 -13.43
CA GLU A 324 18.47 -4.67 -14.72
C GLU A 324 18.06 -3.20 -14.53
N ALA A 325 17.11 -2.91 -13.63
CA ALA A 325 16.59 -1.56 -13.47
C ALA A 325 17.59 -0.60 -12.79
N GLU A 326 18.32 -1.03 -11.75
CA GLU A 326 19.33 -0.18 -11.10
C GLU A 326 20.44 0.27 -12.07
N PRO A 327 21.10 -0.62 -12.85
CA PRO A 327 22.08 -0.18 -13.84
C PRO A 327 21.52 0.80 -14.87
N MET A 328 20.28 0.62 -15.32
CA MET A 328 19.61 1.55 -16.23
C MET A 328 19.40 2.93 -15.60
N LEU A 329 18.91 2.99 -14.34
CA LEU A 329 18.74 4.25 -13.59
C LEU A 329 20.08 4.97 -13.33
N ARG A 330 21.19 4.22 -13.33
CA ARG A 330 22.55 4.76 -13.16
C ARG A 330 23.28 5.02 -14.48
N GLY A 331 22.64 4.69 -15.60
CA GLY A 331 23.16 4.86 -16.96
C GLY A 331 23.05 6.29 -17.49
N SER A 332 23.11 6.43 -18.81
CA SER A 332 22.95 7.70 -19.52
C SER A 332 21.68 7.72 -20.38
N TYR A 333 20.90 8.78 -20.27
CA TYR A 333 19.65 8.98 -21.01
C TYR A 333 19.22 10.45 -20.98
N GLY A 334 18.60 10.92 -22.07
CA GLY A 334 17.96 12.23 -22.12
C GLY A 334 16.64 12.30 -21.33
N GLU A 335 16.09 13.49 -21.18
CA GLU A 335 14.94 13.80 -20.33
C GLU A 335 13.69 12.93 -20.62
N VAL A 336 13.33 12.80 -21.91
CA VAL A 336 12.14 12.03 -22.33
C VAL A 336 12.29 10.54 -22.00
N ILE A 337 13.48 9.98 -22.22
CA ILE A 337 13.77 8.57 -21.91
C ILE A 337 13.82 8.39 -20.39
N GLY A 338 14.43 9.33 -19.66
CA GLY A 338 14.50 9.33 -18.20
C GLY A 338 13.11 9.25 -17.57
N ARG A 339 12.17 10.14 -17.93
CA ARG A 339 10.80 10.10 -17.37
C ARG A 339 10.09 8.77 -17.64
N ARG A 340 10.24 8.23 -18.85
CA ARG A 340 9.66 6.92 -19.21
C ARG A 340 10.29 5.77 -18.43
N LEU A 341 11.60 5.83 -18.19
CA LEU A 341 12.35 4.87 -17.36
C LEU A 341 11.86 4.94 -15.91
N PHE A 342 11.84 6.12 -15.29
CA PHE A 342 11.33 6.31 -13.93
C PHE A 342 9.90 5.80 -13.79
N GLY A 343 9.02 6.03 -14.78
CA GLY A 343 7.66 5.50 -14.78
C GLY A 343 7.61 3.96 -14.83
N ALA A 344 8.41 3.33 -15.68
CA ALA A 344 8.49 1.86 -15.75
C ALA A 344 9.06 1.24 -14.46
N VAL A 345 10.08 1.88 -13.86
CA VAL A 345 10.68 1.39 -12.61
C VAL A 345 9.78 1.66 -11.41
N ALA A 346 9.07 2.79 -11.36
CA ALA A 346 8.01 3.03 -10.37
C ALA A 346 6.97 1.89 -10.42
N ASP A 347 6.63 1.44 -11.62
CA ASP A 347 5.63 0.40 -11.81
C ASP A 347 6.06 -0.98 -11.33
N LEU A 348 7.29 -1.39 -11.66
CA LEU A 348 7.89 -2.62 -11.13
C LEU A 348 8.12 -2.55 -9.61
N THR A 349 8.51 -1.38 -9.09
CA THR A 349 8.71 -1.16 -7.65
C THR A 349 7.40 -1.29 -6.88
N ARG A 350 6.31 -0.70 -7.40
CA ARG A 350 4.97 -0.88 -6.82
C ARG A 350 4.54 -2.34 -6.90
N LEU A 351 4.86 -3.06 -7.97
CA LEU A 351 4.56 -4.51 -8.08
C LEU A 351 5.36 -5.33 -7.04
N ALA A 352 6.60 -4.97 -6.75
CA ALA A 352 7.38 -5.57 -5.65
C ALA A 352 6.73 -5.30 -4.28
N GLY A 353 6.17 -4.09 -4.09
CA GLY A 353 5.34 -3.76 -2.94
C GLY A 353 4.07 -4.61 -2.86
N TRP A 354 3.35 -4.76 -3.97
CA TRP A 354 2.12 -5.55 -4.05
C TRP A 354 2.35 -7.03 -3.73
N THR A 355 3.38 -7.63 -4.30
CA THR A 355 3.74 -9.03 -4.03
C THR A 355 4.23 -9.22 -2.59
N SER A 356 4.92 -8.23 -2.01
CA SER A 356 5.28 -8.23 -0.58
C SER A 356 4.05 -8.11 0.32
N TYR A 357 3.07 -7.29 -0.05
CA TYR A 357 1.80 -7.18 0.63
C TYR A 357 1.03 -8.51 0.59
N ASP A 358 1.03 -9.18 -0.57
CA ASP A 358 0.31 -10.44 -0.75
C ASP A 358 0.84 -11.59 0.13
N ILE A 359 2.14 -11.58 0.45
CA ILE A 359 2.77 -12.56 1.36
C ILE A 359 2.81 -12.09 2.83
N GLY A 360 2.13 -11.00 3.18
CA GLY A 360 2.05 -10.50 4.55
C GLY A 360 3.27 -9.69 5.04
N ALA A 361 4.24 -9.39 4.18
CA ALA A 361 5.41 -8.56 4.51
C ALA A 361 5.06 -7.06 4.47
N HIS A 362 4.10 -6.63 5.31
CA HIS A 362 3.45 -5.33 5.19
C HIS A 362 4.38 -4.12 5.36
N GLY A 363 5.31 -4.13 6.32
CA GLY A 363 6.24 -3.02 6.50
C GLY A 363 7.23 -2.87 5.34
N LEU A 364 7.56 -3.98 4.67
CA LEU A 364 8.38 -3.96 3.46
C LEU A 364 7.58 -3.49 2.24
N ALA A 365 6.34 -3.96 2.10
CA ALA A 365 5.43 -3.48 1.07
C ALA A 365 5.23 -1.97 1.14
N GLN A 366 5.06 -1.43 2.35
CA GLN A 366 4.94 0.01 2.58
C GLN A 366 6.13 0.80 2.04
N ARG A 367 7.36 0.33 2.29
CA ARG A 367 8.59 0.97 1.77
C ARG A 367 8.63 0.96 0.26
N TYR A 368 8.31 -0.17 -0.37
CA TYR A 368 8.22 -0.23 -1.82
C TYR A 368 7.18 0.75 -2.39
N PHE A 369 6.02 0.89 -1.75
CA PHE A 369 5.02 1.85 -2.21
C PHE A 369 5.49 3.30 -2.05
N VAL A 370 6.15 3.66 -0.93
CA VAL A 370 6.73 5.00 -0.75
C VAL A 370 7.77 5.30 -1.83
N GLN A 371 8.67 4.35 -2.11
CA GLN A 371 9.67 4.54 -3.17
C GLN A 371 9.04 4.59 -4.56
N ALA A 372 8.04 3.76 -4.86
CA ALA A 372 7.30 3.85 -6.12
C ALA A 372 6.59 5.20 -6.28
N LEU A 373 6.05 5.76 -5.21
CA LEU A 373 5.42 7.08 -5.20
C LEU A 373 6.44 8.17 -5.54
N ARG A 374 7.65 8.12 -4.94
CA ARG A 374 8.72 9.08 -5.25
C ARG A 374 9.22 8.96 -6.69
N LEU A 375 9.37 7.74 -7.20
CA LEU A 375 9.75 7.49 -8.59
C LEU A 375 8.68 7.98 -9.58
N SER A 376 7.39 7.88 -9.22
CA SER A 376 6.30 8.44 -10.04
C SER A 376 6.36 9.97 -10.13
N GLN A 377 6.83 10.65 -9.07
CA GLN A 377 7.05 12.09 -9.09
C GLN A 377 8.22 12.47 -10.01
N ALA A 378 9.32 11.70 -9.99
CA ALA A 378 10.43 11.87 -10.92
C ALA A 378 9.98 11.66 -12.38
N ALA A 379 9.12 10.67 -12.63
CA ALA A 379 8.51 10.46 -13.93
C ALA A 379 7.58 11.62 -14.36
N GLY A 380 7.10 12.44 -13.42
CA GLY A 380 6.05 13.43 -13.66
C GLY A 380 4.67 12.82 -13.90
N ASP A 381 4.46 11.56 -13.54
CA ASP A 381 3.22 10.82 -13.79
C ASP A 381 2.30 10.85 -12.57
N ARG A 382 1.49 11.92 -12.49
CA ARG A 382 0.53 12.11 -11.39
C ARG A 382 -0.59 11.07 -11.37
N ALA A 383 -1.01 10.58 -12.54
CA ALA A 383 -2.02 9.53 -12.64
C ALA A 383 -1.50 8.23 -12.04
N TYR A 384 -0.25 7.85 -12.36
CA TYR A 384 0.38 6.67 -11.79
C TYR A 384 0.65 6.81 -10.29
N GLY A 385 1.11 7.98 -9.82
CA GLY A 385 1.28 8.21 -8.38
C GLY A 385 -0.05 8.07 -7.60
N SER A 386 -1.17 8.47 -8.20
CA SER A 386 -2.51 8.23 -7.63
C SER A 386 -2.85 6.75 -7.53
N TYR A 387 -2.42 5.94 -8.50
CA TYR A 387 -2.55 4.48 -8.43
C TYR A 387 -1.67 3.86 -7.33
N VAL A 388 -0.46 4.38 -7.09
CA VAL A 388 0.37 3.95 -5.95
C VAL A 388 -0.35 4.25 -4.63
N LEU A 389 -0.95 5.43 -4.48
CA LEU A 389 -1.74 5.78 -3.29
C LEU A 389 -2.98 4.90 -3.12
N VAL A 390 -3.64 4.51 -4.21
CA VAL A 390 -4.72 3.49 -4.18
C VAL A 390 -4.20 2.15 -3.61
N THR A 391 -3.02 1.70 -4.01
CA THR A 391 -2.44 0.46 -3.47
C THR A 391 -2.08 0.57 -1.98
N MET A 392 -1.58 1.71 -1.54
CA MET A 392 -1.33 2.00 -0.12
C MET A 392 -2.64 2.03 0.68
N SER A 393 -3.70 2.63 0.13
CA SER A 393 -5.02 2.69 0.77
C SER A 393 -5.61 1.29 0.94
N ARG A 394 -5.52 0.43 -0.10
CA ARG A 394 -5.94 -0.98 -0.01
C ARG A 394 -5.16 -1.78 1.04
N GLN A 395 -3.87 -1.49 1.21
CA GLN A 395 -3.07 -2.08 2.29
C GLN A 395 -3.58 -1.61 3.66
N ALA A 396 -3.84 -0.32 3.82
CA ALA A 396 -4.36 0.25 5.05
C ALA A 396 -5.75 -0.32 5.43
N VAL A 397 -6.67 -0.47 4.46
CA VAL A 397 -7.97 -1.13 4.64
C VAL A 397 -7.80 -2.54 5.18
N TYR A 398 -6.93 -3.34 4.55
CA TYR A 398 -6.71 -4.74 4.97
C TYR A 398 -6.15 -4.86 6.39
N LEU A 399 -5.37 -3.88 6.83
CA LEU A 399 -4.80 -3.81 8.18
C LEU A 399 -5.72 -3.11 9.20
N GLY A 400 -6.93 -2.68 8.80
CA GLY A 400 -7.88 -2.00 9.69
C GLY A 400 -7.61 -0.51 9.92
N HIS A 401 -6.69 0.10 9.18
CA HIS A 401 -6.33 1.52 9.29
C HIS A 401 -7.23 2.38 8.38
N GLY A 402 -8.53 2.43 8.72
CA GLY A 402 -9.55 3.08 7.90
C GLY A 402 -9.35 4.59 7.70
N ARG A 403 -8.85 5.32 8.71
CA ARG A 403 -8.61 6.77 8.61
C ARG A 403 -7.53 7.08 7.59
N GLU A 404 -6.41 6.38 7.68
CA GLU A 404 -5.30 6.49 6.73
C GLU A 404 -5.71 6.06 5.32
N ALA A 405 -6.53 5.01 5.21
CA ALA A 405 -7.07 4.57 3.93
C ALA A 405 -7.89 5.67 3.23
N VAL A 406 -8.82 6.32 3.96
CA VAL A 406 -9.62 7.44 3.43
C VAL A 406 -8.73 8.63 3.06
N GLN A 407 -7.75 8.98 3.89
CA GLN A 407 -6.82 10.06 3.61
C GLN A 407 -6.03 9.79 2.30
N LEU A 408 -5.47 8.60 2.15
CA LEU A 408 -4.74 8.20 0.94
C LEU A 408 -5.62 8.24 -0.31
N ALA A 409 -6.87 7.76 -0.21
CA ALA A 409 -7.82 7.81 -1.32
C ALA A 409 -8.16 9.25 -1.74
N ARG A 410 -8.29 10.17 -0.77
CA ARG A 410 -8.54 11.60 -1.06
C ARG A 410 -7.33 12.30 -1.66
N VAL A 411 -6.14 12.00 -1.16
CA VAL A 411 -4.89 12.50 -1.76
C VAL A 411 -4.74 11.99 -3.19
N ALA A 412 -5.09 10.73 -3.44
CA ALA A 412 -5.10 10.15 -4.79
C ALA A 412 -6.10 10.86 -5.71
N GLN A 413 -7.31 11.18 -5.23
CA GLN A 413 -8.30 11.97 -5.99
C GLN A 413 -7.78 13.37 -6.34
N GLN A 414 -7.15 14.05 -5.39
CA GLN A 414 -6.56 15.37 -5.63
C GLN A 414 -5.39 15.30 -6.61
N GLY A 415 -4.54 14.28 -6.50
CA GLY A 415 -3.39 14.07 -7.37
C GLY A 415 -3.75 13.69 -8.80
N ALA A 416 -4.78 12.86 -8.99
CA ALA A 416 -5.28 12.48 -10.31
C ALA A 416 -5.94 13.69 -11.01
N GLY A 417 -6.57 14.56 -10.22
CA GLY A 417 -7.27 15.75 -10.72
C GLY A 417 -8.61 15.40 -11.39
N GLN A 418 -9.39 16.44 -11.69
CA GLN A 418 -10.73 16.28 -12.29
C GLN A 418 -10.71 15.81 -13.75
N ALA A 419 -9.57 15.96 -14.42
CA ALA A 419 -9.39 15.54 -15.81
C ALA A 419 -9.04 14.04 -15.94
N ALA A 420 -8.87 13.31 -14.83
CA ALA A 420 -8.57 11.88 -14.92
C ALA A 420 -9.77 11.12 -15.54
N PRO A 421 -9.50 10.06 -16.33
CA PRO A 421 -10.53 9.24 -16.96
C PRO A 421 -11.57 8.73 -15.97
N GLN A 422 -12.80 8.53 -16.43
CA GLN A 422 -13.92 8.15 -15.57
C GLN A 422 -13.70 6.81 -14.85
N ALA A 423 -13.07 5.84 -15.53
CA ALA A 423 -12.65 4.57 -14.90
C ALA A 423 -11.66 4.78 -13.73
N VAL A 424 -10.78 5.78 -13.82
CA VAL A 424 -9.86 6.15 -12.73
C VAL A 424 -10.62 6.79 -11.57
N GLN A 425 -11.55 7.71 -11.84
CA GLN A 425 -12.41 8.31 -10.81
C GLN A 425 -13.23 7.25 -10.08
N ALA A 426 -13.79 6.29 -10.82
CA ALA A 426 -14.55 5.19 -10.26
C ALA A 426 -13.72 4.36 -9.27
N LEU A 427 -12.49 3.99 -9.65
CA LEU A 427 -11.56 3.28 -8.77
C LEU A 427 -11.25 4.08 -7.50
N LEU A 428 -10.99 5.38 -7.64
CA LEU A 428 -10.64 6.25 -6.52
C LEU A 428 -11.78 6.37 -5.50
N HIS A 429 -13.03 6.48 -5.98
CA HIS A 429 -14.22 6.51 -5.13
C HIS A 429 -14.50 5.15 -4.46
N ALA A 430 -14.31 4.04 -5.18
CA ALA A 430 -14.48 2.70 -4.62
C ALA A 430 -13.51 2.45 -3.46
N VAL A 431 -12.25 2.89 -3.61
CA VAL A 431 -11.22 2.75 -2.56
C VAL A 431 -11.49 3.67 -1.37
N GLU A 432 -12.03 4.88 -1.58
CA GLU A 432 -12.53 5.74 -0.49
C GLU A 432 -13.68 5.07 0.28
N ALA A 433 -14.62 4.42 -0.43
CA ALA A 433 -15.73 3.70 0.20
C ALA A 433 -15.24 2.58 1.13
N ARG A 434 -14.22 1.80 0.70
CA ARG A 434 -13.60 0.76 1.53
C ARG A 434 -13.04 1.31 2.84
N GLY A 435 -12.40 2.48 2.80
CA GLY A 435 -11.91 3.16 3.99
C GLY A 435 -13.04 3.51 4.97
N HIS A 436 -14.14 4.08 4.47
CA HIS A 436 -15.33 4.40 5.27
C HIS A 436 -16.01 3.14 5.84
N ALA A 437 -16.05 2.05 5.08
CA ALA A 437 -16.64 0.78 5.53
C ALA A 437 -15.90 0.21 6.75
N VAL A 438 -14.56 0.22 6.73
CA VAL A 438 -13.73 -0.20 7.88
C VAL A 438 -13.96 0.68 9.11
N LEU A 439 -14.29 1.95 8.93
CA LEU A 439 -14.63 2.87 10.02
C LEU A 439 -16.07 2.70 10.55
N GLY A 440 -16.90 1.87 9.92
CA GLY A 440 -18.33 1.76 10.25
C GLY A 440 -19.18 2.94 9.74
N GLU A 441 -18.64 3.79 8.88
CA GLU A 441 -19.27 5.02 8.40
C GLU A 441 -20.23 4.74 7.22
N GLY A 442 -21.32 4.03 7.49
CA GLY A 442 -22.22 3.51 6.45
C GLY A 442 -22.75 4.55 5.45
N ARG A 443 -23.08 5.77 5.91
CA ARG A 443 -23.55 6.85 5.01
C ARG A 443 -22.45 7.34 4.06
N ALA A 444 -21.23 7.54 4.58
CA ALA A 444 -20.10 7.99 3.78
C ALA A 444 -19.66 6.91 2.79
N CYS A 445 -19.63 5.65 3.25
CA CYS A 445 -19.40 4.50 2.39
C CYS A 445 -20.39 4.42 1.22
N ALA A 446 -21.70 4.50 1.50
CA ALA A 446 -22.74 4.47 0.47
C ALA A 446 -22.61 5.64 -0.52
N SER A 447 -22.32 6.84 -0.02
CA SER A 447 -22.09 8.01 -0.88
C SER A 447 -20.90 7.81 -1.83
N SER A 448 -19.79 7.27 -1.33
CA SER A 448 -18.62 6.98 -2.15
C SER A 448 -18.86 5.84 -3.16
N LEU A 449 -19.61 4.79 -2.81
CA LEU A 449 -20.01 3.75 -3.75
C LEU A 449 -20.89 4.30 -4.89
N VAL A 450 -21.88 5.14 -4.58
CA VAL A 450 -22.72 5.79 -5.61
C VAL A 450 -21.88 6.66 -6.54
N ARG A 451 -20.89 7.38 -6.02
CA ARG A 451 -19.95 8.15 -6.86
C ARG A 451 -19.12 7.23 -7.76
N ALA A 452 -18.68 6.08 -7.24
CA ALA A 452 -17.92 5.10 -8.02
C ALA A 452 -18.76 4.48 -9.14
N GLU A 453 -20.00 4.09 -8.86
CA GLU A 453 -20.96 3.55 -9.83
C GLU A 453 -21.24 4.57 -10.94
N ARG A 454 -21.58 5.81 -10.59
CA ARG A 454 -21.83 6.88 -11.57
C ARG A 454 -20.63 7.18 -12.45
N ALA A 455 -19.43 7.22 -11.88
CA ALA A 455 -18.21 7.42 -12.65
C ALA A 455 -17.98 6.25 -13.62
N LEU A 456 -18.17 5.00 -13.17
CA LEU A 456 -18.01 3.86 -14.05
C LEU A 456 -19.03 3.88 -15.21
N GLU A 457 -20.30 4.19 -14.93
CA GLU A 457 -21.37 4.35 -15.92
C GLU A 457 -21.09 5.48 -16.94
N ALA A 458 -20.36 6.52 -16.52
CA ALA A 458 -19.98 7.64 -17.38
C ALA A 458 -18.76 7.35 -18.29
N THR A 459 -18.13 6.18 -18.18
CA THR A 459 -16.97 5.79 -18.99
C THR A 459 -17.37 5.67 -20.46
N ARG A 460 -16.62 6.31 -21.35
CA ARG A 460 -16.97 6.33 -22.79
C ARG A 460 -16.25 5.21 -23.56
N PRO A 461 -16.92 4.59 -24.55
CA PRO A 461 -16.23 3.71 -25.49
C PRO A 461 -15.08 4.46 -26.18
N GLY A 462 -13.87 3.91 -26.14
CA GLY A 462 -12.68 4.53 -26.72
C GLY A 462 -11.99 5.60 -25.88
N GLU A 463 -12.44 5.83 -24.63
CA GLU A 463 -11.72 6.69 -23.68
C GLU A 463 -10.31 6.14 -23.44
N GLU A 464 -9.30 7.02 -23.54
CA GLU A 464 -7.91 6.63 -23.30
C GLU A 464 -7.68 6.44 -21.80
N VAL A 465 -7.67 5.18 -21.37
CA VAL A 465 -7.49 4.80 -19.97
C VAL A 465 -6.06 4.26 -19.76
N PRO A 466 -5.33 4.73 -18.72
CA PRO A 466 -4.04 4.18 -18.34
C PRO A 466 -4.08 2.65 -18.21
N PRO A 467 -3.06 1.91 -18.66
CA PRO A 467 -3.10 0.44 -18.67
C PRO A 467 -3.50 -0.20 -17.34
N TRP A 468 -3.02 0.34 -16.21
CA TRP A 468 -3.33 -0.14 -14.87
C TRP A 468 -4.80 0.06 -14.45
N ALA A 469 -5.51 1.02 -15.06
CA ALA A 469 -6.92 1.30 -14.80
C ALA A 469 -7.87 0.47 -15.67
N ARG A 470 -7.39 -0.10 -16.79
CA ARG A 470 -8.22 -0.89 -17.72
C ARG A 470 -8.82 -2.14 -17.08
N ALA A 471 -8.16 -2.69 -16.06
CA ALA A 471 -8.66 -3.84 -15.31
C ALA A 471 -9.80 -3.47 -14.35
N PHE A 472 -9.97 -2.18 -14.02
CA PHE A 472 -11.08 -1.74 -13.17
C PHE A 472 -12.35 -1.64 -14.00
N GLY A 473 -13.33 -2.47 -13.66
CA GLY A 473 -14.63 -2.53 -14.31
C GLY A 473 -15.70 -3.03 -13.35
N GLU A 474 -16.84 -3.43 -13.91
CA GLU A 474 -18.02 -3.84 -13.13
C GLU A 474 -17.73 -4.99 -12.14
N ALA A 475 -16.91 -5.97 -12.54
CA ALA A 475 -16.52 -7.07 -11.68
C ALA A 475 -15.80 -6.59 -10.41
N GLN A 476 -14.83 -5.67 -10.58
CA GLN A 476 -14.04 -5.15 -9.47
C GLN A 476 -14.83 -4.16 -8.62
N LEU A 477 -15.72 -3.36 -9.21
CA LEU A 477 -16.60 -2.47 -8.44
C LEU A 477 -17.56 -3.29 -7.56
N ALA A 478 -18.16 -4.35 -8.11
CA ALA A 478 -19.02 -5.25 -7.34
C ALA A 478 -18.26 -5.94 -6.20
N ASP A 479 -17.01 -6.33 -6.43
CA ASP A 479 -16.11 -6.90 -5.41
C ASP A 479 -15.83 -5.89 -4.27
N GLU A 480 -15.47 -4.65 -4.60
CA GLU A 480 -15.25 -3.59 -3.61
C GLU A 480 -16.52 -3.28 -2.80
N ALA A 481 -17.70 -3.25 -3.46
CA ALA A 481 -18.99 -3.07 -2.80
C ALA A 481 -19.34 -4.25 -1.87
N ALA A 482 -19.09 -5.49 -2.28
CA ALA A 482 -19.30 -6.68 -1.46
C ALA A 482 -18.48 -6.61 -0.16
N HIS A 483 -17.22 -6.21 -0.26
CA HIS A 483 -16.36 -6.01 0.90
C HIS A 483 -16.86 -4.86 1.79
N CYS A 484 -17.28 -3.72 1.22
CA CYS A 484 -17.85 -2.62 1.98
C CYS A 484 -19.04 -3.10 2.83
N HIS A 485 -19.99 -3.80 2.20
CA HIS A 485 -21.18 -4.30 2.89
C HIS A 485 -20.85 -5.38 3.92
N ARG A 486 -19.84 -6.23 3.68
CA ARG A 486 -19.35 -7.18 4.68
C ARG A 486 -18.83 -6.46 5.92
N ASP A 487 -17.98 -5.46 5.73
CA ASP A 487 -17.35 -4.72 6.82
C ASP A 487 -18.39 -3.92 7.63
N LEU A 488 -19.44 -3.42 6.96
CA LEU A 488 -20.62 -2.78 7.58
C LEU A 488 -21.65 -3.76 8.16
N GLN A 489 -21.40 -5.07 8.13
CA GLN A 489 -22.34 -6.12 8.60
C GLN A 489 -23.69 -6.13 7.84
N GLN A 490 -23.72 -5.64 6.61
CA GLN A 490 -24.89 -5.61 5.72
C GLN A 490 -24.91 -6.86 4.85
N HIS A 491 -25.05 -8.03 5.49
CA HIS A 491 -24.76 -9.34 4.89
C HIS A 491 -25.60 -9.67 3.64
N ARG A 492 -26.87 -9.23 3.59
CA ARG A 492 -27.72 -9.46 2.41
C ARG A 492 -27.18 -8.74 1.17
N ALA A 493 -26.76 -7.49 1.31
CA ALA A 493 -26.13 -6.72 0.22
C ALA A 493 -24.76 -7.31 -0.13
N ALA A 494 -23.96 -7.67 0.88
CA ALA A 494 -22.65 -8.31 0.67
C ALA A 494 -22.76 -9.58 -0.19
N ALA A 495 -23.74 -10.44 0.09
CA ALA A 495 -23.98 -11.65 -0.70
C ALA A 495 -24.35 -11.32 -2.16
N GLN A 496 -25.27 -10.38 -2.38
CA GLN A 496 -25.70 -9.98 -3.73
C GLN A 496 -24.54 -9.46 -4.59
N TYR A 497 -23.72 -8.57 -4.02
CA TYR A 497 -22.57 -8.00 -4.73
C TYR A 497 -21.45 -9.04 -4.93
N ALA A 498 -21.18 -9.91 -3.95
CA ALA A 498 -20.18 -10.98 -4.10
C ALA A 498 -20.56 -11.97 -5.20
N GLU A 499 -21.83 -12.34 -5.31
CA GLU A 499 -22.33 -13.19 -6.41
C GLU A 499 -22.21 -12.52 -7.77
N ARG A 500 -22.52 -11.22 -7.85
CA ARG A 500 -22.32 -10.44 -9.09
C ARG A 500 -20.84 -10.44 -9.48
N ALA A 501 -19.94 -10.15 -8.55
CA ALA A 501 -18.50 -10.19 -8.80
C ALA A 501 -18.03 -11.56 -9.31
N LEU A 502 -18.47 -12.66 -8.69
CA LEU A 502 -18.10 -14.02 -9.09
C LEU A 502 -18.59 -14.43 -10.49
N ARG A 503 -19.75 -13.90 -10.93
CA ARG A 503 -20.25 -14.10 -12.29
C ARG A 503 -19.44 -13.33 -13.33
N LEU A 504 -18.96 -12.13 -12.97
CA LEU A 504 -18.26 -11.23 -13.89
C LEU A 504 -16.76 -11.49 -13.98
N TYR A 505 -16.11 -11.95 -12.91
CA TYR A 505 -14.67 -12.22 -12.92
C TYR A 505 -14.32 -13.43 -13.81
N PRO A 506 -13.38 -13.29 -14.76
CA PRO A 506 -12.93 -14.41 -15.57
C PRO A 506 -12.10 -15.40 -14.74
N PRO A 507 -11.99 -16.69 -15.16
CA PRO A 507 -11.30 -17.74 -14.40
C PRO A 507 -9.85 -17.41 -14.03
N GLY A 508 -9.12 -16.65 -14.86
CA GLY A 508 -7.73 -16.26 -14.63
C GLY A 508 -7.51 -15.31 -13.44
N HIS A 509 -8.56 -14.75 -12.84
CA HIS A 509 -8.48 -13.90 -11.64
C HIS A 509 -8.65 -14.74 -10.36
N ALA A 510 -7.84 -15.79 -10.22
CA ALA A 510 -8.01 -16.81 -9.18
C ALA A 510 -8.05 -16.21 -7.77
N ARG A 511 -7.15 -15.28 -7.45
CA ARG A 511 -7.09 -14.62 -6.13
C ARG A 511 -8.34 -13.79 -5.81
N SER A 512 -8.74 -12.90 -6.73
CA SER A 512 -9.92 -12.05 -6.51
C SER A 512 -11.19 -12.89 -6.36
N ARG A 513 -11.31 -13.98 -7.14
CA ARG A 513 -12.41 -14.94 -7.02
C ARG A 513 -12.40 -15.65 -5.67
N ALA A 514 -11.24 -16.07 -5.16
CA ALA A 514 -11.13 -16.68 -3.83
C ALA A 514 -11.57 -15.72 -2.72
N PHE A 515 -11.16 -14.44 -2.78
CA PHE A 515 -11.62 -13.41 -1.83
C PHE A 515 -13.14 -13.20 -1.91
N CYS A 516 -13.70 -13.06 -3.11
CA CYS A 516 -15.15 -12.93 -3.30
C CYS A 516 -15.92 -14.13 -2.72
N LYS A 517 -15.42 -15.37 -2.90
CA LYS A 517 -16.04 -16.56 -2.30
C LYS A 517 -16.00 -16.55 -0.79
N ALA A 518 -14.87 -16.16 -0.18
CA ALA A 518 -14.77 -16.06 1.28
C ALA A 518 -15.71 -14.96 1.84
N VAL A 519 -15.85 -13.83 1.14
CA VAL A 519 -16.85 -12.79 1.47
C VAL A 519 -18.26 -13.35 1.38
N LEU A 520 -18.60 -14.07 0.31
CA LEU A 520 -19.91 -14.68 0.14
C LEU A 520 -20.19 -15.74 1.22
N ALA A 521 -19.22 -16.62 1.53
CA ALA A 521 -19.33 -17.60 2.60
C ALA A 521 -19.60 -16.93 3.95
N THR A 522 -18.88 -15.86 4.26
CA THR A 522 -19.08 -15.05 5.48
C THR A 522 -20.47 -14.43 5.54
N ALA A 523 -20.96 -13.88 4.42
CA ALA A 523 -22.30 -13.30 4.33
C ALA A 523 -23.39 -14.36 4.51
N ARG A 524 -23.25 -15.53 3.87
CA ARG A 524 -24.17 -16.66 3.98
C ARG A 524 -24.24 -17.22 5.40
N LEU A 525 -23.09 -17.34 6.07
CA LEU A 525 -23.02 -17.72 7.49
C LEU A 525 -23.83 -16.77 8.37
N ALA A 526 -23.62 -15.46 8.20
CA ALA A 526 -24.32 -14.45 8.99
C ALA A 526 -25.83 -14.37 8.71
N LEU A 527 -26.28 -14.87 7.55
CA LEU A 527 -27.69 -15.02 7.21
C LEU A 527 -28.31 -16.34 7.72
N GLY A 528 -27.54 -17.19 8.42
CA GLY A 528 -27.99 -18.47 8.95
C GLY A 528 -27.89 -19.63 7.95
N GLU A 529 -27.33 -19.40 6.77
CA GLU A 529 -27.22 -20.39 5.69
C GLU A 529 -25.92 -21.20 5.82
N LEU A 530 -25.79 -21.92 6.95
CA LEU A 530 -24.54 -22.56 7.38
C LEU A 530 -23.98 -23.57 6.37
N GLU A 531 -24.83 -24.38 5.75
CA GLU A 531 -24.41 -25.39 4.77
C GLU A 531 -23.78 -24.75 3.53
N GLN A 532 -24.47 -23.77 2.95
CA GLN A 532 -23.98 -23.02 1.79
C GLN A 532 -22.68 -22.27 2.13
N ALA A 533 -22.59 -21.70 3.34
CA ALA A 533 -21.39 -21.05 3.81
C ALA A 533 -20.20 -22.02 3.87
N CYS A 534 -20.40 -23.23 4.40
CA CYS A 534 -19.36 -24.27 4.48
C CYS A 534 -18.90 -24.75 3.10
N VAL A 535 -19.82 -24.92 2.14
CA VAL A 535 -19.47 -25.29 0.76
C VAL A 535 -18.57 -24.22 0.12
N LEU A 536 -19.01 -22.95 0.17
CA LEU A 536 -18.26 -21.84 -0.40
C LEU A 536 -16.91 -21.63 0.31
N GLY A 537 -16.88 -21.78 1.63
CA GLY A 537 -15.66 -21.72 2.42
C GLY A 537 -14.66 -22.80 2.01
N ALA A 538 -15.10 -24.04 1.80
CA ALA A 538 -14.23 -25.14 1.38
C ALA A 538 -13.66 -24.91 -0.04
N GLU A 539 -14.45 -24.31 -0.93
CA GLU A 539 -13.95 -23.90 -2.24
C GLU A 539 -12.91 -22.78 -2.15
N ALA A 540 -13.14 -21.78 -1.29
CA ALA A 540 -12.17 -20.71 -1.05
C ALA A 540 -10.87 -21.25 -0.45
N ALA A 541 -10.96 -22.18 0.51
CA ALA A 541 -9.80 -22.84 1.12
C ALA A 541 -8.98 -23.62 0.10
N ARG A 542 -9.63 -24.40 -0.77
CA ARG A 542 -8.95 -25.13 -1.86
C ARG A 542 -8.22 -24.19 -2.81
N GLN A 543 -8.87 -23.10 -3.21
CA GLN A 543 -8.25 -22.10 -4.08
C GLN A 543 -7.08 -21.40 -3.40
N ALA A 544 -7.18 -21.12 -2.09
CA ALA A 544 -6.10 -20.55 -1.30
C ALA A 544 -4.89 -21.50 -1.21
N ALA A 545 -5.12 -22.80 -1.01
CA ALA A 545 -4.07 -23.82 -0.97
C ALA A 545 -3.26 -23.93 -2.27
N ASP A 546 -3.90 -23.69 -3.43
CA ASP A 546 -3.26 -23.70 -4.74
C ASP A 546 -2.43 -22.42 -5.04
N MET A 547 -2.43 -21.42 -4.16
CA MET A 547 -1.73 -20.13 -4.36
C MET A 547 -0.74 -19.78 -3.26
N ARG A 548 0.28 -18.99 -3.60
CA ARG A 548 1.20 -18.40 -2.60
C ARG A 548 0.74 -16.99 -2.22
N SER A 549 -0.30 -16.93 -1.39
CA SER A 549 -0.89 -15.68 -0.90
C SER A 549 -1.30 -15.79 0.57
N ALA A 550 -0.54 -15.12 1.45
CA ALA A 550 -0.89 -15.07 2.87
C ALA A 550 -2.23 -14.36 3.11
N ARG A 551 -2.61 -13.44 2.20
CA ARG A 551 -3.93 -12.79 2.26
C ARG A 551 -5.06 -13.78 2.00
N ALA A 552 -4.93 -14.67 1.02
CA ALA A 552 -5.94 -15.70 0.76
C ALA A 552 -6.12 -16.61 1.98
N ASP A 553 -5.01 -17.05 2.58
CA ASP A 553 -5.05 -17.82 3.82
C ASP A 553 -5.76 -17.07 4.94
N GLU A 554 -5.52 -15.77 5.09
CA GLU A 554 -6.17 -14.99 6.15
C GLU A 554 -7.68 -14.82 5.93
N TYR A 555 -8.15 -14.72 4.68
CA TYR A 555 -9.59 -14.73 4.40
C TYR A 555 -10.24 -16.06 4.81
N VAL A 556 -9.55 -17.18 4.59
CA VAL A 556 -10.01 -18.51 5.01
C VAL A 556 -9.99 -18.62 6.53
N ARG A 557 -8.89 -18.22 7.18
CA ARG A 557 -8.79 -18.21 8.65
C ARG A 557 -9.84 -17.31 9.32
N ASP A 558 -10.16 -16.15 8.74
CA ASP A 558 -11.23 -15.30 9.25
C ASP A 558 -12.58 -16.00 9.22
N PHE A 559 -12.88 -16.70 8.13
CA PHE A 559 -14.08 -17.50 8.02
C PHE A 559 -14.09 -18.66 9.04
N GLU A 560 -12.98 -19.37 9.20
CA GLU A 560 -12.85 -20.46 10.19
C GLU A 560 -13.08 -19.99 11.63
N ARG A 561 -12.55 -18.81 12.00
CA ARG A 561 -12.80 -18.20 13.32
C ARG A 561 -14.29 -17.98 13.56
N ARG A 562 -15.04 -17.57 12.54
CA ARG A 562 -16.50 -17.36 12.63
C ARG A 562 -17.28 -18.67 12.72
N LEU A 563 -16.76 -19.76 12.15
CA LEU A 563 -17.35 -21.08 12.27
C LEU A 563 -17.22 -21.70 13.66
N GLU A 564 -16.35 -21.18 14.54
CA GLU A 564 -16.14 -21.77 15.86
C GLU A 564 -17.40 -21.78 16.73
N ALA A 565 -18.29 -20.80 16.57
CA ALA A 565 -19.62 -20.79 17.21
C ALA A 565 -20.53 -21.95 16.77
N HIS A 566 -20.20 -22.62 15.65
CA HIS A 566 -20.96 -23.69 15.02
C HIS A 566 -20.17 -25.01 14.92
N ARG A 567 -19.08 -25.17 15.69
CA ARG A 567 -18.13 -26.29 15.57
C ARG A 567 -18.76 -27.70 15.61
N ASP A 568 -19.90 -27.84 16.28
CA ASP A 568 -20.60 -29.12 16.46
C ASP A 568 -21.64 -29.41 15.37
N ALA A 569 -21.84 -28.48 14.42
CA ALA A 569 -22.75 -28.69 13.31
C ALA A 569 -22.13 -29.61 12.25
N VAL A 570 -22.95 -30.51 11.66
CA VAL A 570 -22.52 -31.45 10.60
C VAL A 570 -21.81 -30.72 9.45
N PRO A 571 -22.34 -29.62 8.88
CA PRO A 571 -21.67 -28.93 7.77
C PRO A 571 -20.27 -28.42 8.12
N VAL A 572 -20.04 -28.01 9.38
CA VAL A 572 -18.75 -27.50 9.85
C VAL A 572 -17.73 -28.64 10.01
N ARG A 573 -18.16 -29.82 10.48
CA ARG A 573 -17.28 -31.00 10.50
C ARG A 573 -16.87 -31.41 9.09
N THR A 574 -17.82 -31.49 8.15
CA THR A 574 -17.52 -31.80 6.74
C THR A 574 -16.60 -30.75 6.11
N TYR A 575 -16.79 -29.48 6.42
CA TYR A 575 -15.86 -28.42 6.01
C TYR A 575 -14.44 -28.69 6.54
N ARG A 576 -14.29 -28.95 7.85
CA ARG A 576 -12.99 -29.22 8.48
C ARG A 576 -12.32 -30.46 7.89
N GLU A 577 -13.06 -31.53 7.63
CA GLU A 577 -12.56 -32.73 6.96
C GLU A 577 -12.02 -32.42 5.55
N ARG A 578 -12.75 -31.60 4.77
CA ARG A 578 -12.33 -31.19 3.43
C ARG A 578 -11.09 -30.30 3.45
N VAL A 579 -10.99 -29.37 4.41
CA VAL A 579 -9.83 -28.48 4.53
C VAL A 579 -8.60 -29.25 5.02
N ALA A 580 -8.77 -30.16 5.99
CA ALA A 580 -7.67 -31.00 6.49
C ALA A 580 -7.09 -31.94 5.42
N ALA A 581 -7.85 -32.25 4.37
CA ALA A 581 -7.36 -33.03 3.23
C ALA A 581 -6.53 -32.21 2.21
N LEU A 582 -6.38 -30.90 2.42
CA LEU A 582 -5.55 -30.01 1.59
C LEU A 582 -4.11 -29.87 2.11
N ASP A 583 -3.90 -30.17 3.41
CA ASP A 583 -2.59 -30.25 4.07
C ASP A 583 -1.91 -31.60 3.79
#